data_AF-A0A9Q5F7R4-F1
#
_entry.id   AF-A0A9Q5F7R4-F1
#
_cell.length_a   1.000
_cell.length_b   1.000
_cell.length_c   1.000
_cell.angle_alpha   90.00
_cell.angle_beta   90.00
_cell.angle_gamma   90.00
#
_symmetry.space_group_name_H-M   'P 1'
#
loop_
_entity.id
_entity.type
_entity.pdbx_description
1 polymer ?
#
loop_
_entity_poly.entity_id
_entity_poly.type
_entity_poly.pdbx_seq_one_letter_code
_entity_poly.pdbx_strand_id
1 'polypeptide(L)' 'MVEAALADGKETATDRMEFATQLFGAFRYLSAISNNVNQMAKAANATGELPQELSVTLAEVRRLAVRINGLLDEVSAR' A
#
# COMPACT_ATOMS: atom_id res chain seq x y z
N MET A 1 -12.58 -36.69 -11.68
CA MET A 1 -13.40 -35.47 -11.53
C MET A 1 -13.29 -34.83 -10.14
N VAL A 2 -12.91 -35.57 -9.08
CA VAL A 2 -12.66 -35.00 -7.74
C VAL A 2 -11.37 -34.16 -7.68
N GLU A 3 -10.32 -34.53 -8.41
CA GLU A 3 -9.06 -33.77 -8.46
C GLU A 3 -9.17 -32.40 -9.14
N ALA A 4 -10.09 -32.23 -10.11
CA ALA A 4 -10.34 -30.95 -10.78
C ALA A 4 -11.09 -29.96 -9.86
N ALA A 5 -12.01 -30.45 -9.02
CA ALA A 5 -12.72 -29.65 -8.03
C ALA A 5 -11.81 -29.26 -6.83
N LEU A 6 -10.75 -30.03 -6.55
CA LEU A 6 -9.77 -29.72 -5.50
C LEU A 6 -8.66 -28.77 -5.98
N ALA A 7 -8.48 -28.63 -7.29
CA ALA A 7 -7.59 -27.64 -7.90
C ALA A 7 -8.24 -26.24 -7.97
N ASP A 8 -9.57 -26.18 -7.98
CA ASP A 8 -10.37 -24.95 -8.08
C ASP A 8 -10.25 -24.04 -6.84
N GLY A 9 -9.70 -24.56 -5.73
CA GLY A 9 -9.49 -23.82 -4.48
C GLY A 9 -8.03 -23.57 -4.11
N LYS A 10 -7.05 -23.82 -5.01
CA LYS A 10 -5.64 -23.61 -4.71
C LYS A 10 -5.11 -22.37 -5.43
N GLU A 11 -4.66 -21.39 -4.64
CA GLU A 11 -3.97 -20.19 -5.12
C GLU A 11 -2.87 -20.57 -6.13
N THR A 12 -3.00 -20.03 -7.35
CA THR A 12 -2.09 -20.31 -8.45
C THR A 12 -0.78 -19.54 -8.31
N ALA A 13 0.26 -19.94 -9.05
CA ALA A 13 1.50 -19.16 -9.11
C ALA A 13 1.27 -17.75 -9.69
N THR A 14 0.29 -17.60 -10.58
CA THR A 14 -0.11 -16.31 -11.15
C THR A 14 -0.73 -15.40 -10.09
N ASP A 15 -1.63 -15.93 -9.25
CA ASP A 15 -2.24 -15.18 -8.15
C ASP A 15 -1.20 -14.62 -7.18
N ARG A 16 -0.21 -15.44 -6.81
CA ARG A 16 0.91 -15.01 -5.95
C ARG A 16 1.74 -13.90 -6.59
N MET A 17 2.01 -14.00 -7.89
CA MET A 17 2.79 -13.01 -8.61
C MET A 17 2.04 -11.67 -8.73
N GLU A 18 0.73 -11.73 -8.97
CA GLU A 18 -0.11 -10.55 -9.04
C GLU A 18 -0.15 -9.85 -7.68
N PHE A 19 -0.40 -10.58 -6.59
CA PHE A 19 -0.40 -10.02 -5.24
C PHE A 19 0.96 -9.40 -4.88
N ALA A 20 2.08 -10.10 -5.16
CA ALA A 20 3.41 -9.56 -4.94
C ALA A 20 3.63 -8.24 -5.70
N THR A 21 3.18 -8.17 -6.95
CA THR A 21 3.25 -6.96 -7.77
C THR A 21 2.47 -5.80 -7.15
N GLN A 22 1.25 -6.06 -6.67
CA GLN A 22 0.42 -5.06 -6.02
C GLN A 22 1.05 -4.55 -4.71
N LEU A 23 1.61 -5.46 -3.91
CA LEU A 23 2.30 -5.13 -2.66
C LEU A 23 3.58 -4.30 -2.93
N PHE A 24 4.38 -4.65 -3.94
CA PHE A 24 5.53 -3.84 -4.35
C PHE A 24 5.12 -2.43 -4.82
N GLY A 25 3.99 -2.31 -5.52
CA GLY A 25 3.41 -1.01 -5.87
C GLY A 25 3.07 -0.18 -4.64
N ALA A 26 2.44 -0.80 -3.63
CA ALA A 26 2.12 -0.15 -2.36
C ALA A 26 3.38 0.31 -1.61
N PHE A 27 4.43 -0.51 -1.54
CA PHE A 27 5.71 -0.13 -0.94
C PHE A 27 6.38 1.05 -1.65
N ARG A 28 6.37 1.06 -2.99
CA ARG A 28 6.89 2.20 -3.76
C ARG A 28 6.14 3.49 -3.44
N TYR A 29 4.82 3.40 -3.34
CA TYR A 29 4.00 4.56 -3.00
C TYR A 29 4.24 5.03 -1.55
N LEU A 30 4.42 4.11 -0.61
CA LEU A 30 4.81 4.44 0.77
C LEU A 30 6.15 5.17 0.84
N SER A 31 7.14 4.72 0.07
CA SER A 31 8.44 5.41 -0.01
C SER A 31 8.31 6.84 -0.54
N ALA A 32 7.47 7.07 -1.54
CA ALA A 32 7.21 8.42 -2.06
C ALA A 32 6.58 9.32 -0.99
N ILE A 33 5.56 8.82 -0.27
CA ILE A 33 4.93 9.57 0.81
C ILE A 33 5.92 9.84 1.96
N SER A 34 6.74 8.85 2.32
CA SER A 34 7.76 9.00 3.37
C SER A 34 8.77 10.09 3.02
N ASN A 35 9.18 10.18 1.75
CA ASN A 35 10.03 11.25 1.26
C ASN A 35 9.35 12.62 1.34
N ASN A 36 8.07 12.70 1.02
CA ASN A 36 7.30 13.95 1.13
C ASN A 36 7.21 14.40 2.59
N VAL A 37 6.82 13.49 3.51
CA VAL A 37 6.78 13.78 4.95
C VAL A 37 8.14 14.25 5.47
N ASN A 38 9.23 13.61 5.07
CA ASN A 38 10.58 14.02 5.47
C ASN A 38 10.95 15.43 4.94
N GLN A 39 10.57 15.76 3.71
CA GLN A 39 10.77 17.11 3.16
C GLN A 39 9.98 18.16 3.94
N MET A 40 8.73 17.84 4.25
CA MET A 40 7.86 18.70 5.04
C MET A 40 8.37 18.93 6.46
N ALA A 41 8.88 17.88 7.11
CA ALA A 41 9.50 18.00 8.43
C ALA A 41 10.74 18.90 8.40
N LYS A 42 11.58 18.76 7.36
CA LYS A 42 12.74 19.66 7.17
C LYS A 42 12.32 21.12 6.97
N ALA A 43 11.30 21.36 6.15
CA ALA A 43 10.77 22.71 5.93
C ALA A 43 10.22 23.30 7.24
N ALA A 44 9.38 22.55 7.97
CA ALA A 44 8.80 22.98 9.23
C ALA A 44 9.88 23.26 10.30
N ASN A 45 10.90 22.42 10.39
CA ASN A 45 12.02 22.65 11.33
C ASN A 45 12.85 23.90 10.95
N ALA A 46 12.90 24.27 9.67
CA ALA A 46 13.64 25.43 9.20
C ALA A 46 12.84 26.75 9.36
N THR A 47 11.53 26.72 9.19
CA THR A 47 10.68 27.92 9.19
C THR A 47 9.86 28.10 10.46
N GLY A 48 9.65 27.04 11.25
CA GLY A 48 8.70 27.02 12.36
C GLY A 48 7.23 26.92 11.92
N GLU A 49 6.96 26.80 10.62
CA GLU A 49 5.61 26.79 10.05
C GLU A 49 5.27 25.41 9.46
N LEU A 50 4.03 24.95 9.64
CA LEU A 50 3.57 23.73 9.00
C LEU A 50 3.28 23.97 7.51
N PRO A 51 3.78 23.12 6.58
CA PRO A 51 3.49 23.29 5.17
C PRO A 51 2.00 23.08 4.86
N GLN A 52 1.43 23.87 3.95
CA GLN A 52 0.02 23.79 3.55
C GLN A 52 -0.38 22.40 3.02
N GLU A 53 0.58 21.69 2.44
CA GLU A 53 0.44 20.36 1.84
C GLU A 53 0.26 19.24 2.89
N LEU A 54 0.36 19.52 4.19
CA LEU A 54 0.37 18.49 5.24
C LEU A 54 -0.90 17.67 5.26
N SER A 55 -2.04 18.36 5.15
CA SER A 55 -3.35 17.70 5.10
C SER A 55 -3.46 16.75 3.91
N VAL A 56 -2.94 17.14 2.75
CA VAL A 56 -2.94 16.34 1.53
C VAL A 56 -2.04 15.12 1.68
N THR A 57 -0.80 15.30 2.17
CA THR A 57 0.13 14.20 2.40
C THR A 57 -0.43 13.17 3.39
N LEU A 58 -1.04 13.62 4.49
CA LEU A 58 -1.70 12.73 5.46
C LEU A 58 -2.92 12.00 4.85
N ALA A 59 -3.67 12.67 3.96
CA ALA A 59 -4.77 12.02 3.25
C ALA A 59 -4.26 10.90 2.32
N GLU A 60 -3.11 11.08 1.66
CA GLU A 60 -2.48 10.01 0.87
C GLU A 60 -2.00 8.84 1.73
N VAL A 61 -1.41 9.11 2.91
CA VAL A 61 -1.06 8.05 3.88
C VAL A 61 -2.30 7.21 4.20
N ARG A 62 -3.43 7.87 4.52
CA ARG A 62 -4.67 7.18 4.85
C ARG A 62 -5.19 6.33 3.67
N ARG A 63 -5.17 6.88 2.45
CA ARG A 63 -5.58 6.14 1.24
C ARG A 63 -4.72 4.89 1.03
N LEU A 64 -3.41 5.02 1.18
CA LEU A 64 -2.50 3.89 1.06
C LEU A 64 -2.75 2.83 2.15
N ALA A 65 -2.97 3.24 3.40
CA ALA A 65 -3.28 2.31 4.49
C ALA A 65 -4.56 1.51 4.21
N VAL A 66 -5.63 2.17 3.74
CA VAL A 66 -6.88 1.51 3.33
C VAL A 66 -6.63 0.51 2.19
N ARG A 67 -5.84 0.90 1.19
CA ARG A 67 -5.50 0.01 0.07
C ARG A 67 -4.74 -1.23 0.53
N ILE A 68 -3.72 -1.07 1.38
CA ILE A 68 -2.95 -2.20 1.92
C ILE A 68 -3.87 -3.11 2.73
N ASN A 69 -4.75 -2.56 3.58
CA ASN A 69 -5.69 -3.38 4.34
C ASN A 69 -6.61 -4.20 3.43
N GLY A 70 -7.19 -3.58 2.39
CA GLY A 70 -8.02 -4.30 1.42
C GLY A 70 -7.27 -5.43 0.71
N LEU A 71 -6.01 -5.19 0.31
CA LEU A 71 -5.17 -6.24 -0.29
C LEU A 71 -4.89 -7.40 0.67
N LEU A 72 -4.70 -7.11 1.97
CA LEU A 72 -4.49 -8.15 2.98
C LEU A 72 -5.77 -8.93 3.29
N ASP A 73 -6.92 -8.25 3.31
CA ASP A 73 -8.23 -8.87 3.49
C ASP A 73 -8.55 -9.82 2.32
N GLU A 74 -8.26 -9.40 1.09
CA GLU A 74 -8.42 -10.22 -0.12
C GLU A 74 -7.58 -11.50 -0.08
N VAL A 75 -6.35 -11.43 0.44
CA VAL A 75 -5.50 -12.62 0.61
C VAL A 75 -6.00 -13.51 1.74
N SER A 76 -6.47 -12.92 2.84
CA SER A 76 -6.94 -13.68 4.01
C SER A 76 -8.28 -14.39 3.76
N ALA A 77 -9.05 -13.94 2.77
CA ALA A 77 -10.33 -14.52 2.39
C ALA A 77 -10.24 -15.63 1.32
N ARG A 78 -9.04 -15.89 0.78
CA ARG A 78 -8.74 -16.96 -0.18
C ARG A 78 -8.31 -18.24 0.55
#